data_AF-A0A7C3SQV8-F1
#
_entry.id   AF-A0A7C3SQV8-F1
#
_cell.length_a   1.000
_cell.length_b   1.000
_cell.length_c   1.000
_cell.angle_alpha   90.00
_cell.angle_beta   90.00
_cell.angle_gamma   90.00
#
_symmetry.space_group_name_H-M   'P 1'
#
loop_
_entity.id
_entity.type
_entity.pdbx_description
1 polymer ?
#
loop_
_entity_poly.entity_id
_entity_poly.type
_entity_poly.pdbx_seq_one_letter_code
_entity_poly.pdbx_strand_id
1 'polypeptide(L)'
;MENNELKEFIEKFALLNAVKHNGKAEFKPVLGKVLSEKPKLKAFIKELTTLINSIINEVNNLSLEAQIKRIEEKWPELLLKEKIKEEKILPPLPNAEKYSVIATRFSPNPDCVLHLGSLRAIILSHEYAQMYKGKFILRFEDT
;
A
#
# COMPACT_ATOMS: atom_id res chain seq x y z
N MET A 1 -4.92 -4.43 32.46
CA MET A 1 -5.42 -3.91 31.18
C MET A 1 -6.92 -3.91 31.31
N GLU A 2 -7.52 -2.72 31.39
CA GLU A 2 -8.97 -2.63 31.42
C GLU A 2 -9.52 -3.27 30.14
N ASN A 3 -10.52 -4.12 30.29
CA ASN A 3 -11.10 -4.91 29.20
C ASN A 3 -11.52 -4.02 28.00
N ASN A 4 -11.79 -2.73 28.28
CA ASN A 4 -12.16 -1.73 27.31
C ASN A 4 -11.03 -1.34 26.33
N GLU A 5 -9.79 -1.16 26.82
CA GLU A 5 -8.64 -0.82 25.96
C GLU A 5 -8.33 -1.93 24.95
N LEU A 6 -8.51 -3.19 25.37
CA LEU A 6 -8.31 -4.34 24.49
C LEU A 6 -9.42 -4.44 23.44
N LYS A 7 -10.67 -4.16 23.83
CA LYS A 7 -11.82 -4.13 22.91
C LYS A 7 -11.63 -3.06 21.83
N GLU A 8 -11.28 -1.84 22.22
CA GLU A 8 -11.02 -0.74 21.27
C GLU A 8 -9.85 -1.03 20.34
N PHE A 9 -8.79 -1.65 20.86
CA PHE A 9 -7.64 -2.05 20.05
C PHE A 9 -8.01 -3.06 18.97
N ILE A 10 -8.84 -4.05 19.29
CA ILE A 10 -9.31 -5.04 18.32
C ILE A 10 -10.31 -4.40 17.34
N GLU A 11 -11.23 -3.55 17.82
CA GLU A 11 -12.20 -2.79 17.01
C GLU A 11 -11.48 -1.98 15.92
N LYS A 12 -10.40 -1.29 16.27
CA LYS A 12 -9.55 -0.53 15.34
C LYS A 12 -9.07 -1.39 14.17
N PHE A 13 -8.53 -2.58 14.43
CA PHE A 13 -8.03 -3.45 13.35
C PHE A 13 -9.14 -4.15 12.57
N ALA A 14 -10.25 -4.49 13.22
CA ALA A 14 -11.42 -5.03 12.55
C ALA A 14 -12.01 -4.03 11.55
N LEU A 15 -12.21 -2.76 11.95
CA LEU A 15 -12.69 -1.69 11.07
C LEU A 15 -11.74 -1.43 9.90
N LEU A 16 -10.43 -1.35 10.16
CA LEU A 16 -9.43 -1.18 9.09
C LEU A 16 -9.45 -2.32 8.08
N ASN A 17 -9.62 -3.55 8.55
CA ASN A 17 -9.72 -4.69 7.65
C ASN A 17 -11.05 -4.65 6.87
N ALA A 18 -12.17 -4.35 7.53
CA ALA A 18 -13.46 -4.26 6.87
C ALA A 18 -13.48 -3.21 5.75
N VAL A 19 -12.98 -2.00 6.00
CA VAL A 19 -12.94 -0.93 4.99
C VAL A 19 -12.06 -1.32 3.80
N LYS A 20 -10.90 -1.95 4.03
CA LYS A 20 -10.03 -2.47 2.96
C LYS A 20 -10.68 -3.56 2.11
N HIS A 21 -11.61 -4.32 2.70
CA HIS A 21 -12.28 -5.46 2.08
C HIS A 21 -13.78 -5.18 1.88
N ASN A 22 -14.11 -3.94 1.53
CA ASN A 22 -15.44 -3.54 1.06
C ASN A 22 -16.58 -3.86 2.04
N GLY A 23 -16.32 -3.63 3.33
CA GLY A 23 -17.26 -3.80 4.44
C GLY A 23 -17.11 -5.10 5.23
N LYS A 24 -16.18 -5.99 4.88
CA LYS A 24 -16.04 -7.31 5.49
C LYS A 24 -14.70 -7.50 6.20
N ALA A 25 -14.72 -7.54 7.52
CA ALA A 25 -13.59 -7.98 8.34
C ALA A 25 -13.49 -9.50 8.39
N GLU A 26 -12.26 -10.00 8.30
CA GLU A 26 -11.93 -11.42 8.42
C GLU A 26 -11.11 -11.70 9.70
N PHE A 27 -11.35 -12.87 10.28
CA PHE A 27 -10.71 -13.27 11.53
C PHE A 27 -9.18 -13.38 11.43
N LYS A 28 -8.67 -14.09 10.42
CA LYS A 28 -7.22 -14.38 10.30
C LYS A 28 -6.37 -13.11 10.16
N PRO A 29 -6.72 -12.14 9.29
CA PRO A 29 -5.98 -10.88 9.19
C PRO A 29 -5.98 -10.07 10.50
N VAL A 30 -7.14 -9.98 11.16
CA VAL A 30 -7.29 -9.22 12.42
C VAL A 30 -6.48 -9.87 13.54
N LEU A 31 -6.58 -11.19 13.73
CA LEU A 31 -5.79 -11.93 14.71
C LEU A 31 -4.29 -11.76 14.46
N GLY A 32 -3.85 -11.91 13.21
CA GLY A 32 -2.44 -11.75 12.83
C GLY A 32 -1.91 -10.36 13.18
N LYS A 33 -2.69 -9.31 12.89
CA LYS A 33 -2.29 -7.93 13.19
C LYS A 33 -2.24 -7.67 14.70
N VAL A 34 -3.24 -8.13 15.46
CA VAL A 34 -3.29 -7.98 16.93
C VAL A 34 -2.09 -8.68 17.60
N LEU A 35 -1.76 -9.90 17.18
CA LEU A 35 -0.63 -10.65 17.74
C LEU A 35 0.74 -10.07 17.35
N SER A 36 0.84 -9.45 16.17
CA SER A 36 2.06 -8.76 15.74
C SER A 36 2.37 -7.54 16.60
N GLU A 37 1.34 -6.76 16.96
CA GLU A 37 1.49 -5.55 17.78
C GLU A 37 1.59 -5.87 19.27
N LYS A 38 0.89 -6.90 19.75
CA LYS A 38 0.92 -7.34 21.15
C LYS A 38 1.21 -8.85 21.28
N PRO A 39 2.48 -9.27 21.16
CA PRO A 39 2.87 -10.68 21.24
C PRO A 39 2.48 -11.37 22.56
N LYS A 40 2.38 -10.60 23.66
CA LYS A 40 1.99 -11.09 25.00
C LYS A 40 0.59 -11.70 25.03
N LEU A 41 -0.30 -11.32 24.11
CA LEU A 41 -1.67 -11.84 24.03
C LEU A 41 -1.74 -13.28 23.53
N LYS A 42 -0.64 -13.87 23.04
CA LYS A 42 -0.58 -15.30 22.67
C LYS A 42 -0.96 -16.23 23.82
N ALA A 43 -0.71 -15.83 25.07
CA ALA A 43 -1.07 -16.61 26.25
C ALA A 43 -2.59 -16.77 26.44
N PHE A 44 -3.39 -15.82 25.92
CA PHE A 44 -4.84 -15.76 26.12
C PHE A 44 -5.60 -16.05 24.81
N ILE A 45 -5.06 -16.93 23.96
CA ILE A 45 -5.54 -17.07 22.58
C ILE A 45 -7.01 -17.48 22.49
N LYS A 46 -7.51 -18.30 23.41
CA LYS A 46 -8.92 -18.76 23.44
C LYS A 46 -9.90 -17.62 23.76
N GLU A 47 -9.55 -16.78 24.72
CA GLU A 47 -10.36 -15.60 25.08
C GLU A 47 -10.30 -14.57 23.94
N LEU A 48 -9.11 -14.36 23.41
CA LEU A 48 -8.85 -13.45 22.29
C LEU A 48 -9.63 -13.87 21.04
N THR A 49 -9.67 -15.17 20.70
CA THR A 49 -10.43 -15.67 19.54
C THR A 49 -11.92 -15.38 19.68
N THR A 50 -12.46 -15.53 20.89
CA THR A 50 -13.89 -15.28 21.16
C THR A 50 -14.22 -13.80 21.05
N LEU A 51 -13.37 -12.95 21.66
CA LEU A 51 -13.52 -11.50 21.63
C LEU A 51 -13.39 -10.94 20.21
N ILE A 52 -12.39 -11.38 19.44
CA ILE A 52 -12.19 -10.94 18.05
C ILE A 52 -13.40 -11.29 17.19
N ASN A 53 -13.94 -12.51 17.29
CA ASN A 53 -15.11 -12.90 16.49
C ASN A 53 -16.35 -12.07 16.84
N SER A 54 -16.57 -11.77 18.13
CA SER A 54 -17.66 -10.87 18.55
C SER A 54 -17.53 -9.49 17.89
N ILE A 55 -16.33 -8.91 17.94
CA ILE A 55 -16.08 -7.56 17.39
C ILE A 55 -16.17 -7.56 15.86
N ILE A 56 -15.68 -8.60 15.19
CA ILE A 56 -15.81 -8.74 13.73
C ILE A 56 -17.28 -8.81 13.32
N ASN A 57 -18.11 -9.54 14.06
CA ASN A 57 -19.55 -9.59 13.78
C ASN A 57 -20.22 -8.23 14.01
N GLU A 58 -19.85 -7.51 15.07
CA GLU A 58 -20.32 -6.13 15.31
C GLU A 58 -19.95 -5.21 14.13
N VAL A 59 -18.71 -5.26 13.65
CA VAL A 59 -18.21 -4.45 12.53
C VAL A 59 -18.88 -4.82 11.21
N ASN A 60 -19.02 -6.11 10.91
CA ASN A 60 -19.61 -6.60 9.67
C ASN A 60 -21.12 -6.33 9.56
N ASN A 61 -21.80 -6.05 10.68
CA ASN A 61 -23.19 -5.63 10.70
C ASN A 61 -23.36 -4.11 10.41
N LEU A 62 -22.28 -3.33 10.39
CA LEU A 62 -22.32 -1.92 10.01
C LEU A 62 -22.21 -1.75 8.49
N SER A 63 -22.83 -0.71 7.94
CA SER A 63 -22.61 -0.32 6.54
C SER A 63 -21.18 0.19 6.35
N LEU A 64 -20.69 0.13 5.10
CA LEU A 64 -19.36 0.65 4.77
C LEU A 64 -19.21 2.13 5.14
N GLU A 65 -20.23 2.97 4.93
CA GLU A 65 -20.16 4.38 5.34
C GLU A 65 -20.09 4.53 6.87
N ALA A 66 -20.87 3.74 7.61
CA ALA A 66 -20.83 3.76 9.07
C ALA A 66 -19.48 3.29 9.62
N GLN A 67 -18.84 2.32 8.97
CA GLN A 67 -17.49 1.87 9.31
C GLN A 67 -16.47 2.99 9.10
N ILE A 68 -16.49 3.65 7.93
CA ILE A 68 -15.59 4.77 7.61
C ILE A 68 -15.77 5.91 8.61
N LYS A 69 -17.02 6.33 8.86
CA LYS A 69 -17.34 7.40 9.80
C LYS A 69 -16.81 7.09 11.21
N ARG A 70 -16.92 5.83 11.65
CA ARG A 70 -16.42 5.40 12.97
C ARG A 70 -14.90 5.43 13.06
N ILE A 71 -14.19 5.17 11.96
CA ILE A 71 -12.74 5.38 11.89
C ILE A 71 -12.42 6.88 11.92
N GLU A 72 -13.16 7.72 11.21
CA GLU A 72 -12.96 9.18 11.23
C GLU A 72 -13.14 9.79 12.62
N GLU A 73 -14.15 9.32 13.38
CA GLU A 73 -14.44 9.80 14.73
C GLU A 73 -13.40 9.37 15.76
N LYS A 74 -12.93 8.12 15.71
CA LYS A 74 -12.05 7.55 16.75
C LYS A 74 -10.57 7.53 16.39
N TRP A 75 -10.23 7.39 15.11
CA TRP A 75 -8.87 7.21 14.61
C TRP A 75 -8.62 7.89 13.25
N PRO A 76 -8.84 9.22 13.14
CA PRO A 76 -8.70 9.96 11.89
C PRO A 76 -7.29 9.82 11.26
N GLU A 77 -6.26 9.59 12.08
CA GLU A 77 -4.87 9.42 11.63
C GLU A 77 -4.66 8.18 10.75
N LEU A 78 -5.55 7.18 10.82
CA LEU A 78 -5.41 5.94 10.07
C LEU A 78 -5.80 6.09 8.59
N LEU A 79 -6.78 6.96 8.30
CA LEU A 79 -7.21 7.26 6.93
C LEU A 79 -6.17 8.12 6.20
N LEU A 80 -5.48 8.99 6.94
CA LEU A 80 -4.35 9.76 6.41
C LEU A 80 -3.21 8.85 5.95
N LYS A 81 -2.91 7.79 6.69
CA LYS A 81 -1.87 6.81 6.29
C LYS A 81 -2.20 6.01 5.02
N GLU A 82 -3.48 5.78 4.70
CA GLU A 82 -3.83 5.10 3.45
C GLU A 82 -3.73 5.99 2.21
N LYS A 83 -3.97 7.30 2.34
CA LYS A 83 -3.66 8.26 1.27
C LYS A 83 -2.16 8.36 1.01
N ILE A 84 -1.33 8.10 2.01
CA ILE A 84 0.13 7.96 1.88
C ILE A 84 0.50 6.50 1.57
N LYS A 85 -0.23 5.82 0.68
CA LYS A 85 0.44 4.80 -0.12
C LYS A 85 1.45 5.57 -0.95
N GLU A 86 2.72 5.50 -0.55
CA GLU A 86 3.85 5.98 -1.35
C GLU A 86 3.52 5.73 -2.82
N GLU A 87 3.20 6.80 -3.56
CA GLU A 87 3.27 6.70 -5.01
C GLU A 87 4.67 6.17 -5.26
N LYS A 88 4.76 5.00 -5.90
CA LYS A 88 6.04 4.43 -6.29
C LYS A 88 6.57 5.26 -7.44
N ILE A 89 6.93 6.51 -7.13
CA ILE A 89 7.54 7.46 -8.05
C ILE A 89 8.98 7.00 -8.23
N LEU A 90 9.49 7.13 -9.46
CA LEU A 90 10.89 6.90 -9.72
C LEU A 90 11.74 7.85 -8.86
N PRO A 91 12.87 7.37 -8.30
CA PRO A 91 13.77 8.24 -7.55
C PRO A 91 14.28 9.34 -8.48
N PRO A 92 14.42 10.59 -8.00
CA PRO A 92 14.88 11.68 -8.86
C PRO A 92 16.29 11.41 -9.38
N LEU A 93 16.56 11.82 -10.63
CA LEU A 93 17.89 11.75 -11.22
C LEU A 93 18.85 12.70 -10.50
N PRO A 94 20.10 12.26 -10.23
CA PRO A 94 21.09 13.11 -9.60
C PRO A 94 21.44 14.28 -10.53
N ASN A 95 21.55 15.49 -9.98
CA ASN A 95 21.89 16.71 -10.71
C ASN A 95 20.91 17.09 -11.84
N ALA A 96 19.65 16.62 -11.84
CA ALA A 96 18.68 16.96 -12.88
C ALA A 96 18.53 18.49 -13.07
N GLU A 97 18.56 19.24 -11.96
CA GLU A 97 18.52 20.71 -11.89
C GLU A 97 19.62 21.41 -12.73
N LYS A 98 20.75 20.74 -12.98
CA LYS A 98 21.88 21.31 -13.75
C LYS A 98 21.61 21.39 -15.25
N TYR A 99 20.57 20.71 -15.73
CA TYR A 99 20.29 20.57 -17.16
C TYR A 99 18.90 21.14 -17.47
N SER A 100 18.82 21.92 -18.54
CA SER A 100 17.54 22.47 -19.02
C SER A 100 16.64 21.40 -19.64
N VAL A 101 17.23 20.31 -20.15
CA VAL A 101 16.51 19.19 -20.77
C VAL A 101 17.17 17.88 -20.37
N ILE A 102 16.40 16.98 -19.78
CA ILE A 102 16.81 15.59 -19.55
C ILE A 102 16.52 14.78 -20.81
N ALA A 103 17.51 14.09 -21.34
CA ALA A 103 17.35 13.18 -22.47
C ALA A 103 17.69 11.75 -22.03
N THR A 104 16.74 10.83 -22.20
CA THR A 104 16.95 9.39 -22.03
C THR A 104 16.96 8.71 -23.39
N ARG A 105 17.56 7.52 -23.47
CA ARG A 105 17.55 6.74 -24.70
C ARG A 105 17.26 5.28 -24.43
N PHE A 106 16.68 4.62 -25.42
CA PHE A 106 16.68 3.18 -25.56
C PHE A 106 17.41 2.83 -26.85
N SER A 107 18.46 2.02 -26.74
CA SER A 107 19.34 1.70 -27.87
C SER A 107 19.40 0.20 -28.16
N PRO A 108 18.40 -0.37 -28.86
CA PRO A 108 18.44 -1.77 -29.24
C PRO A 108 19.33 -2.00 -30.46
N ASN A 109 19.97 -3.15 -30.54
CA ASN A 109 20.51 -3.65 -31.81
C ASN A 109 19.33 -3.97 -32.74
N PRO A 110 19.40 -3.58 -34.03
CA PRO A 110 18.31 -3.78 -34.99
C PRO A 110 17.99 -5.25 -35.23
N ASP A 111 18.98 -6.14 -35.05
CA ASP A 111 18.83 -7.58 -35.24
C ASP A 111 18.18 -8.29 -34.03
N CYS A 112 18.00 -7.59 -32.90
CA CYS A 112 17.50 -8.18 -31.67
C CYS A 112 15.98 -7.97 -31.53
N VAL A 113 15.25 -9.07 -31.33
CA VAL A 113 13.82 -9.01 -31.01
C VAL A 113 13.63 -8.49 -29.58
N LEU A 114 12.77 -7.48 -29.43
CA LEU A 114 12.40 -6.96 -28.11
C LEU A 114 11.67 -8.03 -27.31
N HIS A 115 12.18 -8.33 -26.12
CA HIS A 115 11.60 -9.31 -25.20
C HIS A 115 11.24 -8.66 -23.86
N LEU A 116 10.64 -9.42 -22.95
CA LEU A 116 10.17 -8.91 -21.65
C LEU A 116 11.30 -8.23 -20.84
N GLY A 117 12.52 -8.75 -20.92
CA GLY A 117 13.71 -8.10 -20.35
C GLY A 117 14.00 -6.68 -20.87
N SER A 118 13.69 -6.39 -22.14
CA SER A 118 13.87 -5.06 -22.75
C SER A 118 12.88 -4.04 -22.21
N LEU A 119 11.69 -4.47 -21.78
CA LEU A 119 10.65 -3.58 -21.26
C LEU A 119 11.14 -2.77 -20.07
N ARG A 120 11.96 -3.34 -19.19
CA ARG A 120 12.47 -2.61 -18.02
C ARG A 120 13.27 -1.37 -18.44
N ALA A 121 14.15 -1.51 -19.41
CA ALA A 121 14.96 -0.39 -19.90
C ALA A 121 14.10 0.65 -20.63
N ILE A 122 13.15 0.19 -21.46
CA ILE A 122 12.23 1.06 -22.21
C ILE A 122 11.36 1.88 -21.25
N ILE A 123 10.67 1.20 -20.32
CA ILE A 123 9.75 1.83 -19.37
C ILE A 123 10.52 2.81 -18.48
N LEU A 124 11.65 2.41 -17.89
CA LEU A 124 12.42 3.31 -17.03
C LEU A 124 12.89 4.56 -17.78
N SER A 125 13.47 4.39 -18.97
CA SER A 125 13.92 5.52 -19.78
C SER A 125 12.74 6.43 -20.19
N HIS A 126 11.60 5.85 -20.55
CA HIS A 126 10.40 6.60 -20.93
C HIS A 126 9.81 7.37 -19.75
N GLU A 127 9.63 6.71 -18.60
CA GLU A 127 9.09 7.31 -17.38
C GLU A 127 9.97 8.45 -16.86
N TYR A 128 11.31 8.31 -16.92
CA TYR A 128 12.20 9.43 -16.57
C TYR A 128 12.07 10.61 -17.54
N ALA A 129 11.91 10.35 -18.84
CA ALA A 129 11.66 11.44 -19.79
C ALA A 129 10.33 12.14 -19.50
N GLN A 130 9.26 11.39 -19.16
CA GLN A 130 7.97 11.97 -18.78
C GLN A 130 8.08 12.77 -17.47
N MET A 131 8.69 12.20 -16.43
CA MET A 131 8.89 12.81 -15.11
C MET A 131 9.58 14.18 -15.20
N TYR A 132 10.56 14.32 -16.10
CA TYR A 132 11.33 15.55 -16.28
C TYR A 132 10.90 16.40 -17.48
N LYS A 133 9.77 16.08 -18.14
CA LYS A 133 9.33 16.72 -19.40
C LYS A 133 10.46 16.82 -20.44
N GLY A 134 11.28 15.78 -20.47
CA GLY A 134 12.48 15.63 -21.26
C GLY A 134 12.23 14.99 -22.62
N LYS A 135 13.29 14.42 -23.20
CA LYS A 135 13.24 13.70 -24.47
C LYS A 135 13.52 12.22 -24.27
N PHE A 136 12.73 11.36 -24.90
CA PHE A 136 13.00 9.93 -25.03
C PHE A 136 13.45 9.63 -26.47
N ILE A 137 14.64 9.06 -26.62
CA ILE A 137 15.27 8.81 -27.93
C ILE A 137 15.33 7.30 -28.18
N LEU A 138 14.78 6.84 -29.30
CA LEU A 138 15.02 5.49 -29.82
C LEU A 138 16.22 5.56 -30.77
N ARG A 139 17.30 4.84 -30.46
CA ARG A 139 18.53 4.81 -31.28
C ARG A 139 18.93 3.40 -31.61
N PHE A 140 18.73 2.95 -32.85
CA PHE A 140 19.25 1.65 -33.27
C PHE A 140 20.78 1.67 -33.27
N GLU A 141 21.41 0.64 -32.67
CA GLU A 141 22.85 0.42 -32.70
C GLU A 141 23.18 -0.55 -33.84
N ASP A 142 23.51 0.00 -35.02
CA ASP A 142 23.74 -0.72 -36.28
C ASP A 142 25.23 -0.71 -36.73
N THR A 143 26.13 -0.28 -35.84
CA THR A 143 27.60 -0.27 -36.01
C THR A 143 28.27 -1.37 -35.21
#